data_AF-A0AAX4PKC1-F1
#
_entry.id   AF-A0AAX4PKC1-F1
#
_cell.length_a   1.000
_cell.length_b   1.000
_cell.length_c   1.000
_cell.angle_alpha   90.00
_cell.angle_beta   90.00
_cell.angle_gamma   90.00
#
_symmetry.space_group_name_H-M   'P 1'
#
loop_
_entity.id
_entity.type
_entity.pdbx_description
1 polymer ?
#
loop_
_entity_poly.entity_id
_entity_poly.type
_entity_poly.pdbx_seq_one_letter_code
_entity_poly.pdbx_strand_id
1 'polypeptide(L)'
;MAERRRRHDEDLEDGERKLRVLFVEEGGEQVRSGLALALFRRALRSEGRLRGRVEADCAAILPHCSYAWEDGVRAFDDVNDAVESDLIVVMDRFDHAEVLREVAAFDNIFPGGYYALKVRRLAGFRACTTGGCALRGLGGDNAGISAGHQSQDPHELDISDPLYASLAAATASPASGGGLDAVYHEVSESVAGLAHYLEQIAEIADHNGNALPTEVSGNLRVNDIAIGQEGAFARNTTLLRSLAARRQQSKQRGYWLDIENVERELSEWSRRNARPEGIMPCLQDIKDSGDYMIFHAVTKYHGGKASVARRLGWSLEGSVGRGFWSRRENIHEALGPYLDCQVREDGFEECTLPTKQSLIERGRQDLVGAIDRVGGFRTVAKDLNLKTRRSGRKALYPELQDWGAYRRRLELWMAEKDERALALGRMPRMKELWGSGALDLYYSTKKYHGGWKRVAERMGWGR
;
A
#
# COMPACT_ATOMS: atom_id res chain seq x y z
N MET A 1 -3.12 -26.65 -7.31
CA MET A 1 -2.79 -26.45 -5.88
C MET A 1 -2.68 -27.76 -5.13
N ALA A 2 -3.74 -28.54 -4.84
CA ALA A 2 -3.57 -29.85 -4.16
C ALA A 2 -2.60 -30.80 -4.90
N GLU A 3 -2.71 -30.89 -6.22
CA GLU A 3 -1.76 -31.65 -7.06
C GLU A 3 -0.37 -31.01 -7.18
N ARG A 4 -0.25 -29.68 -6.99
CA ARG A 4 1.07 -29.02 -6.92
C ARG A 4 1.76 -29.28 -5.59
N ARG A 5 1.00 -29.29 -4.48
CA ARG A 5 1.52 -29.68 -3.17
C ARG A 5 1.87 -31.17 -3.16
N ARG A 6 1.03 -32.01 -3.77
CA ARG A 6 1.33 -33.43 -3.96
C ARG A 6 2.60 -33.64 -4.80
N ARG A 7 2.77 -32.93 -5.92
CA ARG A 7 4.03 -32.94 -6.69
C ARG A 7 5.21 -32.38 -5.91
N HIS A 8 5.00 -31.31 -5.15
CA HIS A 8 6.02 -30.76 -4.26
C HIS A 8 6.40 -31.72 -3.13
N ASP A 9 5.48 -32.58 -2.69
CA ASP A 9 5.72 -33.63 -1.70
C ASP A 9 6.27 -34.92 -2.34
N GLU A 10 5.98 -35.18 -3.63
CA GLU A 10 6.46 -36.33 -4.43
C GLU A 10 7.88 -36.10 -5.00
N ASP A 11 8.25 -34.86 -5.34
CA ASP A 11 9.62 -34.47 -5.72
C ASP A 11 10.63 -34.60 -4.55
N LEU A 12 10.16 -34.99 -3.35
CA LEU A 12 10.95 -35.17 -2.11
C LEU A 12 11.52 -36.58 -1.92
N GLU A 13 11.19 -37.55 -2.76
CA GLU A 13 11.59 -38.94 -2.51
C GLU A 13 13.10 -39.19 -2.66
N ASP A 14 13.90 -38.26 -3.21
CA ASP A 14 15.36 -38.42 -3.41
C ASP A 14 16.25 -37.25 -2.93
N GLY A 15 15.70 -36.16 -2.34
CA GLY A 15 16.50 -34.97 -1.98
C GLY A 15 16.07 -34.25 -0.70
N GLU A 16 17.03 -33.81 0.11
CA GLU A 16 16.76 -32.99 1.31
C GLU A 16 16.11 -31.66 0.90
N ARG A 17 14.81 -31.50 1.22
CA ARG A 17 14.06 -30.27 0.94
C ARG A 17 14.74 -29.08 1.60
N LYS A 18 15.09 -28.08 0.81
CA LYS A 18 15.64 -26.83 1.32
C LYS A 18 14.54 -25.92 1.89
N LEU A 19 14.88 -25.21 2.97
CA LEU A 19 14.07 -24.14 3.55
C LEU A 19 14.01 -22.95 2.58
N ARG A 20 12.81 -22.50 2.23
CA ARG A 20 12.61 -21.32 1.38
C ARG A 20 12.27 -20.08 2.19
N VAL A 21 13.14 -19.08 2.15
CA VAL A 21 12.97 -17.78 2.82
C VAL A 21 12.73 -16.69 1.78
N LEU A 22 11.63 -15.93 1.91
CA LEU A 22 11.30 -14.86 0.98
C LEU A 22 11.32 -13.50 1.68
N PHE A 23 12.17 -12.58 1.23
CA PHE A 23 12.17 -11.20 1.70
C PHE A 23 11.19 -10.34 0.89
N VAL A 24 10.36 -9.56 1.56
CA VAL A 24 9.30 -8.77 0.90
C VAL A 24 9.31 -7.32 1.38
N GLU A 25 9.21 -6.36 0.47
CA GLU A 25 9.06 -4.95 0.79
C GLU A 25 8.02 -4.25 -0.11
N GLU A 26 7.45 -3.16 0.38
CA GLU A 26 6.76 -2.15 -0.41
C GLU A 26 7.82 -1.21 -1.03
N GLY A 27 8.13 -1.44 -2.30
CA GLY A 27 9.18 -0.69 -2.99
C GLY A 27 9.48 -1.26 -4.36
N GLY A 28 9.39 -0.42 -5.40
CA GLY A 28 9.72 -0.83 -6.77
C GLY A 28 11.20 -1.11 -6.99
N GLU A 29 12.08 -0.69 -6.08
CA GLU A 29 13.55 -0.78 -6.22
C GLU A 29 14.17 -1.90 -5.38
N GLN A 30 13.39 -2.61 -4.54
CA GLN A 30 13.87 -3.69 -3.67
C GLN A 30 15.09 -3.31 -2.81
N VAL A 31 15.14 -2.07 -2.30
CA VAL A 31 16.34 -1.53 -1.64
C VAL A 31 16.62 -2.27 -0.33
N ARG A 32 15.61 -2.49 0.51
CA ARG A 32 15.75 -3.11 1.84
C ARG A 32 15.79 -4.63 1.74
N SER A 33 14.82 -5.22 1.04
CA SER A 33 14.66 -6.65 0.78
C SER A 33 15.79 -7.22 -0.08
N GLY A 34 16.25 -6.50 -1.10
CA GLY A 34 17.41 -6.88 -1.91
C GLY A 34 18.71 -6.82 -1.11
N LEU A 35 18.90 -5.78 -0.28
CA LEU A 35 20.04 -5.70 0.64
C LEU A 35 20.00 -6.85 1.67
N ALA A 36 18.84 -7.11 2.27
CA ALA A 36 18.63 -8.21 3.21
C ALA A 36 18.96 -9.55 2.57
N LEU A 37 18.49 -9.80 1.34
CA LEU A 37 18.79 -11.01 0.58
C LEU A 37 20.30 -11.15 0.31
N ALA A 38 20.98 -10.07 -0.09
CA ALA A 38 22.42 -10.11 -0.38
C ALA A 38 23.24 -10.44 0.88
N LEU A 39 22.92 -9.80 2.01
CA LEU A 39 23.56 -10.06 3.29
C LEU A 39 23.24 -11.46 3.81
N PHE A 40 21.99 -11.92 3.68
CA PHE A 40 21.57 -13.24 4.11
C PHE A 40 22.25 -14.34 3.28
N ARG A 41 22.31 -14.20 1.95
CA ARG A 41 23.07 -15.12 1.09
C ARG A 41 24.56 -15.15 1.43
N ARG A 42 25.14 -14.03 1.88
CA ARG A 42 26.51 -13.99 2.38
C ARG A 42 26.65 -14.79 3.68
N ALA A 43 25.69 -14.67 4.61
CA ALA A 43 25.65 -15.47 5.84
C ALA A 43 25.47 -16.97 5.54
N LEU A 44 24.64 -17.34 4.56
CA LEU A 44 24.47 -18.75 4.15
C LEU A 44 25.73 -19.39 3.53
N ARG A 45 26.67 -18.57 3.04
CA ARG A 45 27.94 -19.05 2.48
C ARG A 45 29.01 -19.32 3.53
N SER A 46 28.89 -18.78 4.75
CA SER A 46 29.81 -19.14 5.81
C SER A 46 29.67 -20.61 6.16
N GLU A 47 30.73 -21.21 6.70
CA GLU A 47 30.69 -22.58 7.20
C GLU A 47 29.65 -22.67 8.31
N GLY A 48 28.63 -23.52 8.14
CA GLY A 48 27.47 -23.60 9.02
C GLY A 48 26.49 -24.65 8.53
N ARG A 49 25.49 -24.99 9.37
CA ARG A 49 24.49 -26.02 9.04
C ARG A 49 23.54 -25.56 7.97
N LEU A 50 23.39 -24.25 7.75
CA LEU A 50 22.47 -23.74 6.73
C LEU A 50 22.98 -23.87 5.29
N ARG A 51 24.28 -24.11 5.09
CA ARG A 51 24.89 -24.15 3.76
C ARG A 51 24.28 -25.28 2.92
N GLY A 52 23.62 -24.89 1.83
CA GLY A 52 22.96 -25.83 0.92
C GLY A 52 21.58 -26.31 1.39
N ARG A 53 21.15 -25.98 2.61
CA ARG A 53 19.83 -26.34 3.17
C ARG A 53 18.81 -25.20 3.11
N VAL A 54 19.24 -23.98 2.76
CA VAL A 54 18.36 -22.80 2.67
C VAL A 54 18.48 -22.16 1.29
N GLU A 55 17.32 -21.83 0.71
CA GLU A 55 17.18 -20.99 -0.47
C GLU A 55 16.48 -19.70 -0.08
N ALA A 56 16.94 -18.59 -0.65
CA ALA A 56 16.39 -17.28 -0.36
C ALA A 56 16.17 -16.47 -1.63
N ASP A 57 15.08 -15.71 -1.64
CA ASP A 57 14.68 -14.82 -2.73
C ASP A 57 14.08 -13.52 -2.17
N CYS A 58 13.81 -12.54 -3.04
CA CYS A 58 13.09 -11.31 -2.68
C CYS A 58 11.98 -10.94 -3.67
N ALA A 59 10.95 -10.28 -3.17
CA ALA A 59 9.82 -9.80 -3.96
C ALA A 59 9.33 -8.43 -3.48
N ALA A 60 8.64 -7.70 -4.35
CA ALA A 60 8.02 -6.42 -4.02
C ALA A 60 6.49 -6.53 -3.93
N ILE A 61 5.89 -5.94 -2.90
CA ILE A 61 4.44 -5.73 -2.78
C ILE A 61 4.09 -4.63 -3.77
N LEU A 62 3.31 -4.94 -4.79
CA LEU A 62 2.93 -3.96 -5.81
C LEU A 62 1.50 -3.46 -5.56
N PRO A 63 1.31 -2.15 -5.27
CA PRO A 63 -0.02 -1.57 -5.46
C PRO A 63 -0.10 -0.89 -6.83
N HIS A 64 0.80 0.05 -7.18
CA HIS A 64 0.51 1.04 -8.23
C HIS A 64 1.72 1.76 -8.85
N CYS A 65 2.94 1.20 -8.80
CA CYS A 65 4.12 1.91 -9.31
C CYS A 65 4.15 1.88 -10.85
N SER A 66 3.55 2.91 -11.47
CA SER A 66 3.62 3.26 -12.89
C SER A 66 4.99 3.77 -13.35
N TYR A 67 6.00 3.74 -12.47
CA TYR A 67 7.34 4.22 -12.78
C TYR A 67 8.17 3.03 -13.28
N ALA A 68 8.80 3.26 -14.43
CA ALA A 68 9.64 2.35 -15.20
C ALA A 68 10.17 1.14 -14.40
N TRP A 69 9.72 -0.05 -14.81
CA TRP A 69 10.30 -1.31 -14.39
C TRP A 69 11.80 -1.29 -14.72
N GLU A 70 12.65 -1.34 -13.70
CA GLU A 70 14.00 -1.84 -13.92
C GLU A 70 13.90 -3.35 -14.16
N ASP A 71 14.51 -3.82 -15.24
CA ASP A 71 14.59 -5.25 -15.56
C ASP A 71 15.22 -5.99 -14.37
N GLY A 72 14.43 -6.70 -13.57
CA GLY A 72 14.93 -7.53 -12.46
C GLY A 72 14.08 -7.59 -11.20
N VAL A 73 13.12 -6.68 -11.02
CA VAL A 73 12.29 -6.65 -9.80
C VAL A 73 11.13 -7.64 -9.91
N ARG A 74 11.14 -8.68 -9.06
CA ARG A 74 10.07 -9.68 -8.99
C ARG A 74 8.90 -9.19 -8.15
N ALA A 75 7.69 -9.26 -8.71
CA ALA A 75 6.46 -9.02 -7.97
C ALA A 75 6.17 -10.13 -6.95
N PHE A 76 5.60 -9.78 -5.80
CA PHE A 76 5.05 -10.74 -4.85
C PHE A 76 3.80 -11.41 -5.46
N ASP A 77 3.88 -12.72 -5.66
CA ASP A 77 2.78 -13.56 -6.13
C ASP A 77 2.10 -14.18 -4.92
N ASP A 78 1.04 -13.53 -4.45
CA ASP A 78 0.22 -13.92 -3.30
C ASP A 78 -0.06 -15.42 -3.19
N VAL A 79 -0.31 -16.09 -4.31
CA VAL A 79 -0.61 -17.52 -4.35
C VAL A 79 0.65 -18.37 -4.25
N ASN A 80 1.62 -18.13 -5.14
CA ASN A 80 2.78 -19.02 -5.23
C ASN A 80 3.73 -18.78 -4.05
N ASP A 81 3.98 -17.52 -3.69
CA ASP A 81 4.90 -17.16 -2.60
C ASP A 81 4.38 -17.62 -1.23
N ALA A 82 3.07 -17.53 -0.96
CA ALA A 82 2.48 -18.02 0.29
C ALA A 82 2.59 -19.54 0.43
N VAL A 83 2.45 -20.27 -0.69
CA VAL A 83 2.46 -21.73 -0.69
C VAL A 83 3.88 -22.28 -0.65
N GLU A 84 4.78 -21.70 -1.45
CA GLU A 84 6.13 -22.23 -1.67
C GLU A 84 7.13 -21.77 -0.61
N SER A 85 6.89 -20.63 0.05
CA SER A 85 7.78 -20.14 1.10
C SER A 85 7.48 -20.82 2.44
N ASP A 86 8.54 -21.16 3.17
CA ASP A 86 8.46 -21.67 4.54
C ASP A 86 8.48 -20.53 5.55
N LEU A 87 9.17 -19.43 5.21
CA LEU A 87 9.27 -18.20 5.99
C LEU A 87 9.19 -16.99 5.04
N ILE A 88 8.30 -16.04 5.33
CA ILE A 88 8.19 -14.76 4.61
C ILE A 88 8.63 -13.66 5.55
N VAL A 89 9.66 -12.91 5.18
CA VAL A 89 10.29 -11.88 6.00
C VAL A 89 10.03 -10.50 5.38
N VAL A 90 9.31 -9.64 6.10
CA VAL A 90 8.92 -8.29 5.65
C VAL A 90 9.75 -7.21 6.34
N MET A 91 9.87 -6.01 5.76
CA MET A 91 10.80 -5.00 6.27
C MET A 91 10.18 -4.15 7.38
N ASP A 92 8.89 -3.82 7.29
CA ASP A 92 8.21 -3.01 8.29
C ASP A 92 6.76 -3.47 8.54
N ARG A 93 6.04 -2.74 9.40
CA ARG A 93 4.63 -3.01 9.73
C ARG A 93 3.66 -2.83 8.56
N PHE A 94 3.96 -1.96 7.59
CA PHE A 94 3.07 -1.72 6.44
C PHE A 94 3.19 -2.90 5.47
N ASP A 95 4.42 -3.30 5.17
CA ASP A 95 4.71 -4.53 4.42
C ASP A 95 4.05 -5.73 5.09
N HIS A 96 4.19 -5.81 6.41
CA HIS A 96 3.58 -6.86 7.20
C HIS A 96 2.06 -6.88 7.06
N ALA A 97 1.40 -5.74 7.21
CA ALA A 97 -0.05 -5.66 7.11
C ALA A 97 -0.56 -6.04 5.70
N GLU A 98 0.13 -5.62 4.65
CA GLU A 98 -0.21 -5.94 3.26
C GLU A 98 0.00 -7.44 2.95
N VAL A 99 1.19 -7.98 3.23
CA VAL A 99 1.50 -9.41 2.99
C VAL A 99 0.60 -10.30 3.86
N LEU A 100 0.42 -9.96 5.14
CA LEU A 100 -0.40 -10.74 6.04
C LEU A 100 -1.86 -10.76 5.58
N ARG A 101 -2.38 -9.67 4.99
CA ARG A 101 -3.74 -9.63 4.44
C ARG A 101 -3.93 -10.64 3.31
N GLU A 102 -2.98 -10.72 2.39
CA GLU A 102 -3.05 -11.66 1.26
C GLU A 102 -2.80 -13.10 1.72
N VAL A 103 -1.77 -13.32 2.54
CA VAL A 103 -1.37 -14.64 3.02
C VAL A 103 -2.42 -15.25 3.97
N ALA A 104 -3.04 -14.45 4.85
CA ALA A 104 -4.08 -14.94 5.77
C ALA A 104 -5.37 -15.37 5.05
N ALA A 105 -5.61 -14.94 3.81
CA ALA A 105 -6.73 -15.44 3.02
C ALA A 105 -6.62 -16.96 2.82
N PHE A 106 -5.40 -17.49 2.70
CA PHE A 106 -5.14 -18.93 2.50
C PHE A 106 -5.40 -19.77 3.75
N ASP A 107 -5.31 -19.20 4.95
CA ASP A 107 -5.69 -19.91 6.18
C ASP A 107 -7.18 -20.24 6.24
N ASN A 108 -8.01 -19.45 5.56
CA ASN A 108 -9.44 -19.74 5.42
C ASN A 108 -9.71 -20.81 4.35
N ILE A 109 -8.92 -20.83 3.28
CA ILE A 109 -9.03 -21.81 2.20
C ILE A 109 -8.52 -23.18 2.67
N PHE A 110 -7.45 -23.20 3.46
CA PHE A 110 -6.79 -24.39 3.97
C PHE A 110 -6.62 -24.29 5.50
N PRO A 111 -7.68 -24.60 6.26
CA PRO A 111 -7.58 -24.65 7.71
C PRO A 111 -6.44 -25.57 8.17
N GLY A 112 -5.56 -25.05 9.01
CA GLY A 112 -4.36 -25.77 9.48
C GLY A 112 -3.10 -25.60 8.60
N GLY A 113 -3.16 -24.77 7.55
CA GLY A 113 -1.97 -24.37 6.80
C GLY A 113 -1.05 -23.42 7.59
N TYR A 114 -1.63 -22.57 8.44
CA TYR A 114 -0.93 -21.58 9.26
C TYR A 114 -0.04 -20.64 8.44
N TYR A 115 -0.52 -20.23 7.27
CA TYR A 115 0.18 -19.37 6.32
C TYR A 115 0.53 -18.02 6.94
N ALA A 116 -0.41 -17.41 7.67
CA ALA A 116 -0.17 -16.15 8.37
C ALA A 116 0.95 -16.26 9.41
N LEU A 117 1.14 -17.44 10.02
CA LEU A 117 2.23 -17.68 10.98
C LEU A 117 3.60 -17.81 10.31
N LYS A 118 3.71 -17.75 8.98
CA LYS A 118 5.01 -17.70 8.28
C LYS A 118 5.52 -16.28 8.06
N VAL A 119 4.68 -15.26 8.22
CA VAL A 119 5.06 -13.86 7.94
C VAL A 119 5.69 -13.24 9.18
N ARG A 120 6.89 -12.67 9.06
CA ARG A 120 7.69 -12.10 10.16
C ARG A 120 8.41 -10.83 9.77
N ARG A 121 8.52 -9.86 10.67
CA ARG A 121 9.31 -8.63 10.46
C ARG A 121 10.79 -8.87 10.69
N LEU A 122 11.64 -8.42 9.76
CA LEU A 122 13.08 -8.67 9.79
C LEU A 122 13.73 -8.19 11.10
N ALA A 123 13.41 -6.97 11.55
CA ALA A 123 14.00 -6.38 12.75
C ALA A 123 13.72 -7.18 14.04
N GLY A 124 12.64 -7.97 14.07
CA GLY A 124 12.33 -8.82 15.22
C GLY A 124 13.33 -9.95 15.47
N PHE A 125 14.19 -10.25 14.50
CA PHE A 125 15.27 -11.23 14.68
C PHE A 125 16.53 -10.62 15.30
N ARG A 126 16.66 -9.30 15.44
CA ARG A 126 17.85 -8.64 16.02
C ARG A 126 18.20 -9.18 17.42
N ALA A 127 17.18 -9.49 18.22
CA ALA A 127 17.33 -10.06 19.56
C ALA A 127 17.96 -11.47 19.59
N CYS A 128 17.99 -12.18 18.46
CA CYS A 128 18.61 -13.50 18.38
C CYS A 128 20.13 -13.46 18.36
N THR A 129 20.76 -12.30 18.11
CA THR A 129 22.23 -12.21 18.03
C THR A 129 22.93 -12.51 19.37
N THR A 130 22.23 -12.35 20.49
CA THR A 130 22.81 -12.45 21.84
C THR A 130 22.26 -13.59 22.69
N GLY A 131 21.32 -14.41 22.18
CA GLY A 131 20.69 -15.47 22.99
C GLY A 131 19.93 -16.56 22.22
N GLY A 132 19.54 -17.61 22.95
CA GLY A 132 18.77 -18.76 22.48
C GLY A 132 17.31 -18.43 22.16
N CYS A 133 17.04 -17.78 21.03
CA CYS A 133 15.69 -17.34 20.67
C CYS A 133 14.78 -18.47 20.13
N ALA A 134 15.35 -19.58 19.65
CA ALA A 134 14.59 -20.72 19.13
C ALA A 134 14.04 -21.68 20.21
N LEU A 135 14.64 -21.73 21.41
CA LEU A 135 14.44 -22.81 22.38
C LEU A 135 13.25 -22.65 23.35
N ARG A 136 12.37 -21.68 23.14
CA ARG A 136 11.40 -21.23 24.16
C ARG A 136 10.20 -22.18 24.43
N GLY A 137 10.28 -23.48 24.17
CA GLY A 137 9.12 -24.38 24.25
C GLY A 137 9.33 -25.85 24.63
N LEU A 138 10.54 -26.33 24.93
CA LEU A 138 10.79 -27.78 25.04
C LEU A 138 11.02 -28.35 26.45
N GLY A 139 10.97 -27.58 27.53
CA GLY A 139 11.15 -28.16 28.87
C GLY A 139 10.70 -27.23 29.99
N GLY A 140 9.93 -27.79 30.92
CA GLY A 140 9.22 -27.07 31.97
C GLY A 140 10.10 -26.15 32.80
N ASP A 141 9.75 -24.86 32.78
CA ASP A 141 9.35 -24.13 33.97
C ASP A 141 8.81 -22.78 33.49
N ASN A 142 7.53 -22.54 33.76
CA ASN A 142 6.77 -21.35 33.34
C ASN A 142 7.18 -20.08 34.14
N ALA A 143 8.39 -20.07 34.71
CA ALA A 143 8.87 -19.05 35.62
C ALA A 143 10.05 -18.31 35.01
N GLY A 144 9.81 -17.07 34.60
CA GLY A 144 10.80 -16.02 34.83
C GLY A 144 11.49 -15.38 33.65
N ILE A 145 11.09 -15.66 32.40
CA ILE A 145 11.47 -14.78 31.28
C ILE A 145 10.23 -14.50 30.44
N SER A 146 9.27 -13.76 31.00
CA SER A 146 8.42 -12.85 30.22
C SER A 146 9.17 -11.57 29.84
N ALA A 147 10.51 -11.54 29.97
CA ALA A 147 11.38 -10.46 29.52
C ALA A 147 11.67 -10.52 28.00
N GLY A 148 10.68 -10.96 27.21
CA GLY A 148 10.61 -10.40 25.87
C GLY A 148 10.24 -8.95 26.09
N HIS A 149 11.12 -8.01 25.74
CA HIS A 149 10.69 -6.66 25.43
C HIS A 149 9.48 -6.79 24.50
N GLN A 150 8.27 -6.73 25.06
CA GLN A 150 7.19 -6.08 24.35
C GLN A 150 7.71 -4.66 24.25
N SER A 151 8.42 -4.36 23.15
CA SER A 151 8.72 -2.99 22.82
C SER A 151 7.37 -2.29 22.91
N GLN A 152 7.25 -1.35 23.84
CA GLN A 152 6.02 -0.57 23.96
C GLN A 152 5.78 0.19 22.65
N ASP A 153 6.86 0.43 21.91
CA ASP A 153 6.83 0.98 20.58
C ASP A 153 6.72 -0.12 19.50
N PRO A 154 5.58 -0.22 18.79
CA PRO A 154 5.41 -1.14 17.66
C PRO A 154 6.35 -0.84 16.48
N HIS A 155 7.01 0.33 16.47
CA HIS A 155 7.96 0.76 15.44
C HIS A 155 9.38 0.20 15.61
N GLU A 156 9.76 -0.33 16.78
CA GLU A 156 11.11 -0.92 16.97
C GLU A 156 11.36 -2.15 16.07
N LEU A 157 10.29 -2.72 15.52
CA LEU A 157 10.33 -3.85 14.59
C LEU A 157 10.32 -3.43 13.12
N ASP A 158 10.40 -2.13 12.83
CA ASP A 158 10.41 -1.62 11.46
C ASP A 158 11.86 -1.33 11.02
N ILE A 159 12.22 -1.78 9.82
CA ILE A 159 13.45 -1.35 9.14
C ILE A 159 13.16 -0.02 8.44
N SER A 160 13.97 0.99 8.73
CA SER A 160 13.80 2.34 8.17
C SER A 160 13.82 2.32 6.64
N ASP A 161 12.88 3.04 6.00
CA ASP A 161 12.86 3.18 4.55
C ASP A 161 13.76 4.34 4.10
N PRO A 162 14.83 4.08 3.30
CA PRO A 162 15.74 5.12 2.85
C PRO A 162 15.07 6.17 1.94
N LEU A 163 14.02 5.82 1.21
CA LEU A 163 13.29 6.73 0.32
C LEU A 163 12.55 7.80 1.12
N TYR A 164 11.93 7.42 2.24
CA TYR A 164 11.23 8.34 3.13
C TYR A 164 12.20 9.09 4.05
N ALA A 165 13.29 8.46 4.48
CA ALA A 165 14.32 9.12 5.29
C ALA A 165 14.97 10.31 4.54
N SER A 166 15.18 10.17 3.23
CA SER A 166 15.73 11.24 2.39
C SER A 166 14.82 12.48 2.32
N LEU A 167 13.49 12.29 2.25
CA LEU A 167 12.52 13.38 2.23
C LEU A 167 12.49 14.17 3.55
N ALA A 168 12.63 13.48 4.69
CA ALA A 168 12.75 14.14 5.99
C ALA A 168 14.08 14.90 6.11
N ALA A 169 15.18 14.28 5.66
CA ALA A 169 16.53 14.86 5.68
C ALA A 169 16.69 16.06 4.73
N ALA A 170 15.88 16.18 3.67
CA ALA A 170 15.90 17.36 2.77
C ALA A 170 15.56 18.68 3.48
N THR A 171 15.01 18.63 4.70
CA THR A 171 14.77 19.80 5.56
C THR A 171 15.86 20.03 6.62
N ALA A 172 16.75 19.05 6.81
CA ALA A 172 17.88 19.11 7.73
C ALA A 172 19.18 19.39 6.97
N SER A 173 20.19 19.92 7.66
CA SER A 173 21.46 20.36 7.06
C SER A 173 22.16 19.22 6.30
N PRO A 174 22.71 19.44 5.08
CA PRO A 174 23.22 18.41 4.15
C PRO A 174 24.52 17.70 4.60
N ALA A 175 24.89 17.76 5.88
CA ALA A 175 26.15 17.22 6.39
C ALA A 175 26.06 15.76 6.89
N SER A 176 24.88 15.13 6.91
CA SER A 176 24.72 13.75 7.41
C SER A 176 24.39 12.78 6.27
N GLY A 177 25.41 12.18 5.65
CA GLY A 177 25.26 11.04 4.75
C GLY A 177 24.79 9.73 5.42
N GLY A 178 24.09 9.81 6.56
CA GLY A 178 23.87 8.69 7.47
C GLY A 178 22.63 7.84 7.23
N GLY A 179 21.74 8.21 6.31
CA GLY A 179 20.48 7.49 6.11
C GLY A 179 20.69 6.06 5.59
N LEU A 180 21.49 5.89 4.54
CA LEU A 180 21.76 4.57 3.95
C LEU A 180 22.60 3.69 4.88
N ASP A 181 23.59 4.29 5.57
CA ASP A 181 24.43 3.58 6.53
C ASP A 181 23.62 3.06 7.72
N ALA A 182 22.66 3.85 8.22
CA ALA A 182 21.75 3.41 9.28
C ALA A 182 20.90 2.21 8.84
N VAL A 183 20.28 2.28 7.66
CA VAL A 183 19.52 1.16 7.09
C VAL A 183 20.39 -0.07 6.90
N TYR A 184 21.62 0.09 6.41
CA TYR A 184 22.58 -1.01 6.29
C TYR A 184 22.87 -1.67 7.63
N HIS A 185 23.09 -0.90 8.69
CA HIS A 185 23.31 -1.42 10.03
C HIS A 185 22.09 -2.17 10.58
N GLU A 186 20.89 -1.58 10.46
CA GLU A 186 19.63 -2.20 10.89
C GLU A 186 19.39 -3.54 10.19
N VAL A 187 19.53 -3.57 8.86
CA VAL A 187 19.36 -4.79 8.04
C VAL A 187 20.43 -5.81 8.38
N SER A 188 21.70 -5.41 8.50
CA SER A 188 22.82 -6.31 8.77
C SER A 188 22.67 -7.02 10.12
N GLU A 189 22.32 -6.30 11.19
CA GLU A 189 22.14 -6.92 12.51
C GLU A 189 20.92 -7.84 12.54
N SER A 190 19.84 -7.44 11.88
CA SER A 190 18.61 -8.23 11.82
C SER A 190 18.79 -9.52 11.00
N VAL A 191 19.52 -9.45 9.88
CA VAL A 191 19.90 -10.60 9.07
C VAL A 191 20.83 -11.55 9.82
N ALA A 192 21.80 -11.02 10.58
CA ALA A 192 22.67 -11.85 11.41
C ALA A 192 21.86 -12.59 12.49
N GLY A 193 20.89 -11.91 13.11
CA GLY A 193 19.95 -12.51 14.05
C GLY A 193 19.08 -13.60 13.42
N LEU A 194 18.57 -13.37 12.20
CA LEU A 194 17.79 -14.35 11.45
C LEU A 194 18.61 -15.60 11.10
N ALA A 195 19.85 -15.42 10.65
CA ALA A 195 20.75 -16.53 10.36
C ALA A 195 21.05 -17.34 11.63
N HIS A 196 21.30 -16.67 12.76
CA HIS A 196 21.53 -17.34 14.03
C HIS A 196 20.30 -18.13 14.52
N TYR A 197 19.10 -17.55 14.40
CA TYR A 197 17.84 -18.24 14.69
C TYR A 197 17.69 -19.52 13.87
N LEU A 198 17.96 -19.45 12.57
CA LEU A 198 17.85 -20.62 11.69
C LEU A 198 18.93 -21.68 11.98
N GLU A 199 20.16 -21.28 12.34
CA GLU A 199 21.20 -22.23 12.80
C GLU A 199 20.77 -22.99 14.06
N GLN A 200 20.15 -22.30 15.03
CA GLN A 200 19.61 -22.96 16.23
C GLN A 200 18.51 -23.97 15.88
N ILE A 201 17.61 -23.62 14.94
CA ILE A 201 16.57 -24.55 14.49
C ILE A 201 17.17 -25.71 13.70
N ALA A 202 18.20 -25.47 12.88
CA ALA A 202 18.89 -26.54 12.16
C ALA A 202 19.52 -27.55 13.10
N GLU A 203 20.11 -27.10 14.22
CA GLU A 203 20.63 -28.01 15.26
C GLU A 203 19.53 -28.86 15.88
N ILE A 204 18.36 -28.27 16.19
CA ILE A 204 17.20 -29.00 16.71
C ILE A 204 16.68 -30.00 15.67
N ALA A 205 16.61 -29.59 14.40
CA ALA A 205 16.16 -30.44 13.31
C ALA A 205 17.09 -31.65 13.14
N ASP A 206 18.40 -31.45 13.19
CA ASP A 206 19.41 -32.51 13.12
C ASP A 206 19.30 -33.47 14.31
N HIS A 207 19.09 -32.94 15.52
CA HIS A 207 18.90 -33.75 16.73
C HIS A 207 17.63 -34.61 16.65
N ASN A 208 16.53 -34.05 16.14
CA ASN A 208 15.25 -34.73 16.01
C ASN A 208 15.17 -35.65 14.77
N GLY A 209 16.12 -35.55 13.84
CA GLY A 209 16.05 -36.23 12.54
C GLY A 209 14.95 -35.67 11.63
N ASN A 210 14.58 -34.40 11.81
CA ASN A 210 13.56 -33.72 11.03
C ASN A 210 14.17 -32.87 9.90
N ALA A 211 13.40 -32.64 8.83
CA ALA A 211 13.77 -31.66 7.83
C ALA A 211 13.66 -30.22 8.41
N LEU A 212 14.64 -29.36 8.09
CA LEU A 212 14.69 -27.98 8.56
C LEU A 212 13.37 -27.18 8.31
N PRO A 213 12.71 -27.26 7.13
CA PRO A 213 11.42 -26.59 6.92
C PRO A 213 10.32 -26.99 7.90
N THR A 214 10.30 -28.27 8.29
CA THR A 214 9.33 -28.82 9.23
C THR A 214 9.56 -28.26 10.63
N GLU A 215 10.82 -28.21 11.07
CA GLU A 215 11.19 -27.69 12.39
C GLU A 215 10.95 -26.17 12.48
N VAL A 216 11.28 -25.41 11.42
CA VAL A 216 10.95 -23.97 11.34
C VAL A 216 9.44 -23.76 11.44
N SER A 217 8.65 -24.49 10.66
CA SER A 217 7.18 -24.39 10.69
C SER A 217 6.60 -24.74 12.07
N GLY A 218 7.17 -25.74 12.75
CA GLY A 218 6.81 -26.10 14.12
C GLY A 218 7.12 -24.99 15.10
N ASN A 219 8.33 -24.42 15.03
CA ASN A 219 8.77 -23.34 15.90
C ASN A 219 7.90 -22.08 15.76
N LEU A 220 7.59 -21.67 14.52
CA LEU A 220 6.79 -20.48 14.23
C LEU A 220 5.35 -20.57 14.77
N ARG A 221 4.84 -21.77 15.06
CA ARG A 221 3.51 -21.97 15.68
C ARG A 221 3.50 -21.65 17.17
N VAL A 222 4.60 -21.91 17.86
CA VAL A 222 4.71 -21.75 19.31
C VAL A 222 5.46 -20.46 19.70
N ASN A 223 6.27 -19.91 18.80
CA ASN A 223 7.09 -18.73 19.04
C ASN A 223 6.46 -17.46 18.43
N ASP A 224 6.44 -16.37 19.20
CA ASP A 224 5.96 -15.04 18.80
C ASP A 224 7.07 -14.14 18.27
N ILE A 225 8.27 -14.68 18.08
CA ILE A 225 9.39 -13.91 17.54
C ILE A 225 8.97 -13.19 16.26
N ALA A 226 9.33 -11.91 16.16
CA ALA A 226 9.18 -11.11 14.95
C ALA A 226 7.76 -10.99 14.36
N ILE A 227 6.71 -11.39 15.11
CA ILE A 227 5.35 -11.42 14.59
C ILE A 227 4.66 -10.03 14.66
N GLY A 228 5.10 -9.18 15.60
CA GLY A 228 4.47 -7.89 15.85
C GLY A 228 3.07 -7.97 16.46
N GLN A 229 2.48 -6.82 16.78
CA GLN A 229 1.10 -6.79 17.29
C GLN A 229 0.09 -7.25 16.22
N GLU A 230 0.35 -6.94 14.96
CA GLU A 230 -0.50 -7.26 13.82
C GLU A 230 -0.58 -8.77 13.57
N GLY A 231 0.51 -9.49 13.80
CA GLY A 231 0.53 -10.94 13.62
C GLY A 231 0.12 -11.71 14.88
N ALA A 232 0.03 -11.07 16.05
CA ALA A 232 -0.65 -11.66 17.21
C ALA A 232 -2.12 -11.99 16.89
N PHE A 233 -2.76 -11.21 16.01
CA PHE A 233 -4.09 -11.53 15.47
C PHE A 233 -4.09 -12.83 14.65
N ALA A 234 -2.97 -13.22 14.03
CA ALA A 234 -2.87 -14.45 13.25
C ALA A 234 -3.05 -15.71 14.11
N ARG A 235 -2.78 -15.63 15.41
CA ARG A 235 -3.07 -16.74 16.36
C ARG A 235 -4.56 -16.86 16.67
N ASN A 236 -5.28 -15.75 16.62
CA ASN A 236 -6.73 -15.75 16.82
C ASN A 236 -7.43 -16.10 15.50
N THR A 237 -7.44 -17.40 15.18
CA THR A 237 -8.10 -17.92 13.98
C THR A 237 -9.59 -17.55 13.92
N THR A 238 -10.24 -17.26 15.05
CA THR A 238 -11.63 -16.78 15.09
C THR A 238 -11.75 -15.34 14.61
N LEU A 239 -10.81 -14.45 15.00
CA LEU A 239 -10.76 -13.08 14.48
C LEU A 239 -10.37 -13.05 13.00
N LEU A 240 -9.38 -13.84 12.58
CA LEU A 240 -9.03 -14.01 11.16
C LEU A 240 -10.24 -14.50 10.36
N ARG A 241 -10.96 -15.52 10.89
CA ARG A 241 -12.22 -15.97 10.30
C ARG A 241 -13.27 -14.88 10.30
N SER A 242 -13.35 -13.99 11.30
CA SER A 242 -14.35 -12.91 11.29
C SER A 242 -14.03 -11.79 10.29
N LEU A 243 -12.74 -11.48 10.10
CA LEU A 243 -12.26 -10.55 9.09
C LEU A 243 -12.47 -11.12 7.68
N ALA A 244 -12.27 -12.43 7.52
CA ALA A 244 -12.53 -13.14 6.27
C ALA A 244 -14.01 -13.50 6.05
N ALA A 245 -14.80 -13.77 7.10
CA ALA A 245 -16.22 -14.18 7.03
C ALA A 245 -17.15 -13.01 6.71
N ARG A 246 -16.65 -11.77 6.73
CA ARG A 246 -17.32 -10.66 6.03
C ARG A 246 -17.34 -10.86 4.51
N ARG A 247 -16.61 -11.84 3.95
CA ARG A 247 -16.78 -12.31 2.58
C ARG A 247 -17.59 -13.61 2.56
N GLN A 248 -18.88 -13.49 2.25
CA GLN A 248 -19.71 -14.61 1.80
C GLN A 248 -19.27 -15.10 0.41
N GLN A 249 -18.04 -15.59 0.22
CA GLN A 249 -17.65 -16.19 -1.06
C GLN A 249 -16.59 -17.27 -0.89
N SER A 250 -17.01 -18.51 -0.66
CA SER A 250 -16.25 -19.65 -1.18
C SER A 250 -17.14 -20.47 -2.10
N LYS A 251 -17.33 -19.94 -3.31
CA LYS A 251 -17.74 -20.78 -4.45
C LYS A 251 -16.67 -21.88 -4.62
N GLN A 252 -17.07 -23.06 -5.10
CA GLN A 252 -16.20 -24.23 -5.17
C GLN A 252 -14.93 -23.96 -6.00
N ARG A 253 -13.86 -24.71 -5.73
CA ARG A 253 -12.58 -24.58 -6.44
C ARG A 253 -12.79 -24.79 -7.95
N GLY A 254 -12.29 -23.85 -8.75
CA GLY A 254 -12.46 -23.85 -10.20
C GLY A 254 -13.67 -23.07 -10.70
N TYR A 255 -14.57 -22.63 -9.82
CA TYR A 255 -15.75 -21.85 -10.19
C TYR A 255 -15.41 -20.64 -11.07
N TRP A 256 -14.40 -19.85 -10.67
CA TRP A 256 -13.97 -18.65 -11.40
C TRP A 256 -13.13 -18.92 -12.66
N LEU A 257 -12.65 -20.16 -12.85
CA LEU A 257 -11.94 -20.56 -14.07
C LEU A 257 -12.91 -20.87 -15.22
N ASP A 258 -14.17 -21.14 -14.89
CA ASP A 258 -15.22 -21.39 -15.86
C ASP A 258 -15.87 -20.06 -16.28
N ILE A 259 -15.86 -19.79 -17.58
CA ILE A 259 -16.35 -18.54 -18.16
C ILE A 259 -17.87 -18.37 -17.97
N GLU A 260 -18.63 -19.47 -17.92
CA GLU A 260 -20.09 -19.43 -17.73
C GLU A 260 -20.45 -18.94 -16.32
N ASN A 261 -19.64 -19.33 -15.32
CA ASN A 261 -19.79 -18.83 -13.96
C ASN A 261 -19.44 -17.34 -13.87
N VAL A 262 -18.40 -16.91 -14.59
CA VAL A 262 -18.03 -15.49 -14.67
C VAL A 262 -19.12 -14.66 -15.34
N GLU A 263 -19.73 -15.16 -16.43
CA GLU A 263 -20.87 -14.53 -17.08
C GLU A 263 -22.06 -14.37 -16.13
N ARG A 264 -22.43 -15.43 -15.40
CA ARG A 264 -23.52 -15.39 -14.44
C ARG A 264 -23.29 -14.34 -13.36
N GLU A 265 -22.10 -14.32 -12.78
CA GLU A 265 -21.75 -13.37 -11.71
C GLU A 265 -21.66 -11.93 -12.25
N LEU A 266 -21.13 -11.71 -13.47
CA LEU A 266 -21.13 -10.40 -14.12
C LEU A 266 -22.56 -9.92 -14.43
N SER A 267 -23.45 -10.82 -14.84
CA SER A 267 -24.85 -10.50 -15.13
C SER A 267 -25.62 -10.16 -13.85
N GLU A 268 -25.41 -10.93 -12.77
CA GLU A 268 -25.95 -10.62 -11.44
C GLU A 268 -25.43 -9.30 -10.90
N TRP A 269 -24.12 -9.06 -11.03
CA TRP A 269 -23.50 -7.79 -10.66
C TRP A 269 -24.12 -6.63 -11.44
N SER A 270 -24.30 -6.79 -12.75
CA SER A 270 -24.88 -5.74 -13.62
C SER A 270 -26.31 -5.41 -13.20
N ARG A 271 -27.15 -6.43 -12.95
CA ARG A 271 -28.52 -6.24 -12.42
C ARG A 271 -28.52 -5.52 -11.08
N ARG A 272 -27.66 -5.92 -10.15
CA ARG A 272 -27.56 -5.34 -8.80
C ARG A 272 -27.15 -3.87 -8.83
N ASN A 273 -26.31 -3.48 -9.79
CA ASN A 273 -25.79 -2.12 -9.94
C ASN A 273 -26.55 -1.31 -11.01
N ALA A 274 -27.74 -1.76 -11.42
CA ALA A 274 -28.58 -1.12 -12.42
C ALA A 274 -27.87 -0.80 -13.75
N ARG A 275 -27.02 -1.73 -14.21
CA ARG A 275 -26.30 -1.66 -15.48
C ARG A 275 -26.99 -2.51 -16.56
N PRO A 276 -26.93 -2.09 -17.83
CA PRO A 276 -27.49 -2.84 -18.95
C PRO A 276 -26.80 -4.19 -19.12
N GLU A 277 -27.59 -5.25 -19.30
CA GLU A 277 -27.08 -6.58 -19.62
C GLU A 277 -26.46 -6.62 -21.03
N GLY A 278 -25.48 -7.49 -21.23
CA GLY A 278 -24.77 -7.61 -22.52
C GLY A 278 -23.76 -6.48 -22.80
N ILE A 279 -23.55 -5.56 -21.85
CA ILE A 279 -22.47 -4.57 -21.89
C ILE A 279 -21.48 -4.88 -20.77
N MET A 280 -20.21 -5.04 -21.13
CA MET A 280 -19.14 -5.33 -20.19
C MET A 280 -18.90 -4.12 -19.27
N PRO A 281 -19.09 -4.26 -17.94
CA PRO A 281 -18.89 -3.15 -17.03
C PRO A 281 -17.44 -2.66 -16.96
N CYS A 282 -17.25 -1.42 -16.53
CA CYS A 282 -15.95 -0.93 -16.13
C CYS A 282 -15.36 -1.79 -14.98
N LEU A 283 -14.12 -2.25 -15.14
CA LEU A 283 -13.42 -3.04 -14.12
C LEU A 283 -13.23 -2.27 -12.80
N GLN A 284 -13.14 -0.95 -12.87
CA GLN A 284 -13.02 -0.11 -11.69
C GLN A 284 -14.33 -0.13 -10.88
N ASP A 285 -15.49 -0.06 -11.55
CA ASP A 285 -16.79 -0.13 -10.88
C ASP A 285 -16.98 -1.48 -10.15
N ILE A 286 -16.54 -2.58 -10.76
CA ILE A 286 -16.54 -3.92 -10.15
C ILE A 286 -15.61 -3.98 -8.93
N LYS A 287 -14.45 -3.31 -9.02
CA LYS A 287 -13.49 -3.24 -7.91
C LYS A 287 -14.07 -2.41 -6.75
N ASP A 288 -14.66 -1.26 -7.06
CA ASP A 288 -15.21 -0.30 -6.09
C ASP A 288 -16.47 -0.83 -5.38
N SER A 289 -17.24 -1.71 -6.03
CA SER A 289 -18.36 -2.40 -5.39
C SER A 289 -17.94 -3.49 -4.39
N GLY A 290 -16.64 -3.80 -4.30
CA GLY A 290 -16.10 -4.84 -3.44
C GLY A 290 -16.18 -6.26 -4.02
N ASP A 291 -16.65 -6.43 -5.26
CA ASP A 291 -16.77 -7.72 -5.95
C ASP A 291 -15.43 -8.16 -6.58
N TYR A 292 -14.37 -8.17 -5.76
CA TYR A 292 -12.98 -8.38 -6.19
C TYR A 292 -12.75 -9.69 -6.94
N MET A 293 -13.48 -10.75 -6.62
CA MET A 293 -13.34 -12.04 -7.29
C MET A 293 -13.78 -11.99 -8.76
N ILE A 294 -14.81 -11.19 -9.09
CA ILE A 294 -15.24 -10.97 -10.48
C ILE A 294 -14.14 -10.22 -11.22
N PHE A 295 -13.62 -9.14 -10.63
CA PHE A 295 -12.50 -8.37 -11.18
C PHE A 295 -11.31 -9.28 -11.48
N HIS A 296 -10.87 -10.07 -10.48
CA HIS A 296 -9.72 -10.96 -10.59
C HIS A 296 -9.93 -12.08 -11.61
N ALA A 297 -11.14 -12.65 -11.67
CA ALA A 297 -11.45 -13.67 -12.66
C ALA A 297 -11.31 -13.12 -14.08
N VAL A 298 -11.86 -11.92 -14.33
CA VAL A 298 -11.77 -11.26 -15.63
C VAL A 298 -10.32 -10.93 -15.99
N THR A 299 -9.54 -10.36 -15.07
CA THR A 299 -8.17 -9.91 -15.36
C THR A 299 -7.14 -11.05 -15.39
N LYS A 300 -7.15 -11.94 -14.39
CA LYS A 300 -6.13 -12.99 -14.21
C LYS A 300 -6.44 -14.28 -14.98
N TYR A 301 -7.71 -14.72 -15.05
CA TYR A 301 -8.04 -16.03 -15.63
C TYR A 301 -8.51 -15.97 -17.08
N HIS A 302 -9.22 -14.91 -17.47
CA HIS A 302 -9.90 -14.86 -18.77
C HIS A 302 -9.33 -13.86 -19.78
N GLY A 303 -8.15 -13.30 -19.51
CA GLY A 303 -7.40 -12.46 -20.46
C GLY A 303 -7.90 -11.02 -20.55
N GLY A 304 -8.55 -10.52 -19.50
CA GLY A 304 -9.03 -9.14 -19.38
C GLY A 304 -10.41 -8.89 -19.99
N LYS A 305 -10.95 -7.69 -19.74
CA LYS A 305 -12.33 -7.32 -20.10
C LYS A 305 -12.67 -7.48 -21.58
N ALA A 306 -11.72 -7.20 -22.48
CA ALA A 306 -11.93 -7.32 -23.92
C ALA A 306 -12.03 -8.77 -24.39
N SER A 307 -11.26 -9.67 -23.78
CA SER A 307 -11.33 -11.10 -24.06
C SER A 307 -12.65 -11.69 -23.55
N VAL A 308 -13.02 -11.36 -22.31
CA VAL A 308 -14.30 -11.78 -21.71
C VAL A 308 -15.48 -11.27 -22.53
N ALA A 309 -15.54 -9.97 -22.82
CA ALA A 309 -16.63 -9.40 -23.61
C ALA A 309 -16.79 -10.08 -24.98
N ARG A 310 -15.67 -10.34 -25.69
CA ARG A 310 -15.70 -11.04 -26.97
C ARG A 310 -16.23 -12.48 -26.84
N ARG A 311 -15.82 -13.21 -25.79
CA ARG A 311 -16.26 -14.58 -25.55
C ARG A 311 -17.75 -14.66 -25.21
N LEU A 312 -18.26 -13.69 -24.48
CA LEU A 312 -19.68 -13.62 -24.08
C LEU A 312 -20.57 -12.97 -25.16
N GLY A 313 -20.00 -12.45 -26.25
CA GLY A 313 -20.75 -11.66 -27.23
C GLY A 313 -21.23 -10.31 -26.69
N TRP A 314 -20.62 -9.81 -25.62
CA TRP A 314 -20.96 -8.54 -24.99
C TRP A 314 -20.21 -7.37 -25.65
N SER A 315 -20.82 -6.20 -25.63
CA SER A 315 -20.18 -4.97 -26.08
C SER A 315 -19.31 -4.39 -24.96
N LEU A 316 -18.13 -3.85 -25.29
CA LEU A 316 -17.34 -3.11 -24.30
C LEU A 316 -17.97 -1.75 -24.05
N GLU A 317 -18.24 -1.43 -22.77
CA GLU A 317 -18.60 -0.08 -22.36
C GLU A 317 -17.48 0.88 -22.81
N GLY A 318 -17.78 1.75 -23.78
CA GLY A 318 -16.83 2.74 -24.31
C GLY A 318 -15.90 2.29 -25.44
N SER A 319 -16.07 1.11 -26.06
CA SER A 319 -15.38 0.82 -27.34
C SER A 319 -16.05 1.57 -28.48
N VAL A 320 -15.87 2.88 -28.45
CA VAL A 320 -16.31 3.72 -29.54
C VAL A 320 -15.37 3.52 -30.73
N GLY A 321 -15.93 3.33 -31.92
CA GLY A 321 -15.14 3.07 -33.13
C GLY A 321 -14.08 4.15 -33.38
N ARG A 322 -13.03 3.81 -34.15
CA ARG A 322 -12.02 4.81 -34.58
C ARG A 322 -12.73 6.03 -35.18
N GLY A 323 -12.45 7.21 -34.64
CA GLY A 323 -13.05 8.48 -35.06
C GLY A 323 -14.33 8.91 -34.32
N PHE A 324 -14.88 8.12 -33.40
CA PHE A 324 -16.03 8.54 -32.61
C PHE A 324 -15.75 9.80 -31.80
N TRP A 325 -14.61 9.84 -31.09
CA TRP A 325 -14.17 11.02 -30.33
C TRP A 325 -13.69 12.18 -31.19
N SER A 326 -13.65 12.04 -32.52
CA SER A 326 -13.31 13.13 -33.43
C SER A 326 -14.52 14.03 -33.74
N ARG A 327 -15.75 13.56 -33.44
CA ARG A 327 -16.99 14.33 -33.60
C ARG A 327 -17.30 15.06 -32.29
N ARG A 328 -17.53 16.38 -32.34
CA ARG A 328 -17.77 17.18 -31.13
C ARG A 328 -19.10 16.83 -30.47
N GLU A 329 -20.09 16.46 -31.27
CA GLU A 329 -21.43 16.06 -30.85
C GLU A 329 -21.36 14.89 -29.87
N ASN A 330 -20.51 13.90 -30.15
CA ASN A 330 -20.29 12.74 -29.29
C ASN A 330 -19.64 13.12 -27.95
N ILE A 331 -18.76 14.12 -27.95
CA ILE A 331 -18.15 14.65 -26.73
C ILE A 331 -19.21 15.39 -25.89
N HIS A 332 -20.07 16.16 -26.54
CA HIS A 332 -21.15 16.91 -25.88
C HIS A 332 -22.18 15.97 -25.22
N GLU A 333 -22.65 14.97 -25.95
CA GLU A 333 -23.60 13.97 -25.44
C GLU A 333 -23.00 13.20 -24.26
N ALA A 334 -21.76 12.73 -24.40
CA ALA A 334 -21.09 11.98 -23.35
C ALA A 334 -20.72 12.84 -22.12
N LEU A 335 -20.66 14.17 -22.24
CA LEU A 335 -20.44 15.10 -21.13
C LEU A 335 -21.71 15.39 -20.34
N GLY A 336 -22.90 15.25 -20.94
CA GLY A 336 -24.19 15.61 -20.34
C GLY A 336 -24.38 15.11 -18.90
N PRO A 337 -24.19 13.80 -18.62
CA PRO A 337 -24.35 13.25 -17.27
C PRO A 337 -23.36 13.77 -16.22
N TYR A 338 -22.31 14.48 -16.65
CA TYR A 338 -21.23 14.98 -15.78
C TYR A 338 -21.24 16.50 -15.65
N LEU A 339 -22.20 17.19 -16.26
CA LEU A 339 -22.38 18.63 -16.09
C LEU A 339 -22.86 18.91 -14.66
N ASP A 340 -22.23 19.90 -14.02
CA ASP A 340 -22.58 20.34 -12.67
C ASP A 340 -23.60 21.47 -12.81
N CYS A 341 -24.88 21.11 -12.82
CA CYS A 341 -26.00 22.02 -12.99
C CYS A 341 -26.60 22.39 -11.62
N GLN A 342 -26.67 23.69 -11.33
CA GLN A 342 -27.27 24.22 -10.11
C GLN A 342 -28.46 25.11 -10.47
N VAL A 343 -29.59 24.90 -9.79
CA VAL A 343 -30.76 25.77 -9.90
C VAL A 343 -30.50 27.01 -9.04
N ARG A 344 -30.54 28.19 -9.66
CA ARG A 344 -30.43 29.46 -8.96
C ARG A 344 -31.77 29.83 -8.30
N GLU A 345 -31.74 30.76 -7.35
CA GLU A 345 -32.94 31.23 -6.62
C GLU A 345 -34.01 31.86 -7.54
N ASP A 346 -33.61 32.31 -8.73
CA ASP A 346 -34.49 32.84 -9.78
C ASP A 346 -35.10 31.74 -10.67
N GLY A 347 -34.82 30.47 -10.39
CA GLY A 347 -35.31 29.31 -11.14
C GLY A 347 -34.50 28.97 -12.38
N PHE A 348 -33.41 29.70 -12.69
CA PHE A 348 -32.56 29.39 -13.84
C PHE A 348 -31.51 28.32 -13.49
N GLU A 349 -31.40 27.29 -14.33
CA GLU A 349 -30.34 26.29 -14.24
C GLU A 349 -29.03 26.81 -14.86
N GLU A 350 -27.99 26.91 -14.03
CA GLU A 350 -26.63 27.24 -14.47
C GLU A 350 -25.77 25.99 -14.44
N CYS A 351 -25.39 25.48 -15.62
CA CYS A 351 -24.51 24.34 -15.75
C CYS A 351 -23.04 24.76 -15.93
N THR A 352 -22.13 24.02 -15.29
CA THR A 352 -20.69 24.20 -15.45
C THR A 352 -20.02 22.90 -15.87
N LEU A 353 -18.93 23.02 -16.66
CA LEU A 353 -18.15 21.86 -17.06
C LEU A 353 -17.42 21.24 -15.85
N PRO A 354 -17.37 19.90 -15.76
CA PRO A 354 -16.58 19.22 -14.74
C PRO A 354 -15.08 19.51 -14.94
N THR A 355 -14.33 19.41 -13.85
CA THR A 355 -12.87 19.54 -13.93
C THR A 355 -12.24 18.27 -14.52
N LYS A 356 -11.03 18.41 -15.11
CA LYS A 356 -10.23 17.27 -15.58
C LYS A 356 -10.07 16.20 -14.50
N GLN A 357 -9.78 16.62 -13.27
CA GLN A 357 -9.63 15.72 -12.13
C GLN A 357 -10.93 14.97 -11.81
N SER A 358 -12.06 15.66 -11.83
CA SER A 358 -13.37 15.05 -11.57
C SER A 358 -13.78 14.02 -12.61
N LEU A 359 -13.37 14.19 -13.87
CA LEU A 359 -13.58 13.16 -14.90
C LEU A 359 -12.65 11.95 -14.69
N ILE A 360 -11.39 12.17 -14.28
CA ILE A 360 -10.44 11.09 -13.98
C ILE A 360 -10.93 10.25 -12.79
N GLU A 361 -11.35 10.90 -11.71
CA GLU A 361 -11.91 10.24 -10.52
C GLU A 361 -13.15 9.39 -10.84
N ARG A 362 -13.87 9.73 -11.91
CA ARG A 362 -15.02 8.97 -12.43
C ARG A 362 -14.66 7.97 -13.53
N GLY A 363 -13.36 7.69 -13.72
CA GLY A 363 -12.87 6.74 -14.73
C GLY A 363 -13.03 7.21 -16.19
N ARG A 364 -13.39 8.48 -16.43
CA ARG A 364 -13.63 9.04 -17.78
C ARG A 364 -12.39 9.69 -18.39
N GLN A 365 -11.26 8.97 -18.31
CA GLN A 365 -10.00 9.42 -18.91
C GLN A 365 -10.06 9.45 -20.45
N ASP A 366 -10.95 8.66 -21.04
CA ASP A 366 -11.34 8.70 -22.45
C ASP A 366 -11.87 10.08 -22.87
N LEU A 367 -12.79 10.65 -22.08
CA LEU A 367 -13.34 12.00 -22.32
C LEU A 367 -12.29 13.07 -22.14
N VAL A 368 -11.42 12.95 -21.14
CA VAL A 368 -10.31 13.88 -20.96
C VAL A 368 -9.43 13.92 -22.21
N GLY A 369 -9.06 12.74 -22.73
CA GLY A 369 -8.28 12.63 -23.96
C GLY A 369 -9.04 13.09 -25.21
N ALA A 370 -10.36 12.93 -25.27
CA ALA A 370 -11.20 13.46 -26.35
C ALA A 370 -11.27 14.99 -26.33
N ILE A 371 -11.54 15.57 -25.16
CA ILE A 371 -11.61 17.02 -24.92
C ILE A 371 -10.27 17.68 -25.25
N ASP A 372 -9.15 17.11 -24.80
CA ASP A 372 -7.82 17.64 -25.08
C ASP A 372 -7.53 17.65 -26.60
N ARG A 373 -7.99 16.64 -27.35
CA ARG A 373 -7.84 16.57 -28.82
C ARG A 373 -8.66 17.59 -29.60
N VAL A 374 -9.82 18.03 -29.08
CA VAL A 374 -10.66 19.05 -29.73
C VAL A 374 -10.34 20.48 -29.29
N GLY A 375 -9.21 20.69 -28.60
CA GLY A 375 -8.74 22.02 -28.18
C GLY A 375 -8.93 22.31 -26.69
N GLY A 376 -9.20 21.29 -25.88
CA GLY A 376 -9.24 21.37 -24.42
C GLY A 376 -10.56 21.90 -23.84
N PHE A 377 -10.64 21.87 -22.50
CA PHE A 377 -11.84 22.19 -21.73
C PHE A 377 -12.40 23.60 -22.00
N ARG A 378 -11.55 24.59 -22.30
CA ARG A 378 -12.02 25.95 -22.63
C ARG A 378 -12.75 26.01 -23.96
N THR A 379 -12.29 25.26 -24.94
CA THR A 379 -12.90 25.21 -26.27
C THR A 379 -14.27 24.54 -26.18
N VAL A 380 -14.34 23.38 -25.52
CA VAL A 380 -15.61 22.68 -25.27
C VAL A 380 -16.58 23.51 -24.45
N ALA A 381 -16.10 24.28 -23.46
CA ALA A 381 -16.94 25.21 -22.69
C ALA A 381 -17.58 26.28 -23.57
N LYS A 382 -16.78 26.87 -24.47
CA LYS A 382 -17.26 27.88 -25.40
C LYS A 382 -18.27 27.29 -26.37
N ASP A 383 -18.02 26.09 -26.88
CA ASP A 383 -18.91 25.39 -27.80
C ASP A 383 -20.28 25.06 -27.18
N LEU A 384 -20.29 24.71 -25.88
CA LEU A 384 -21.52 24.43 -25.12
C LEU A 384 -22.16 25.68 -24.48
N ASN A 385 -21.58 26.87 -24.68
CA ASN A 385 -21.97 28.10 -23.98
C ASN A 385 -22.00 27.96 -22.45
N LEU A 386 -21.08 27.16 -21.89
CA LEU A 386 -20.94 26.90 -20.47
C LEU A 386 -19.76 27.69 -19.87
N LYS A 387 -19.88 28.04 -18.60
CA LYS A 387 -18.74 28.59 -17.85
C LYS A 387 -17.79 27.46 -17.47
N THR A 388 -16.50 27.63 -17.75
CA THR A 388 -15.49 26.77 -17.15
C THR A 388 -15.43 27.05 -15.66
N ARG A 389 -15.59 26.01 -14.83
CA ARG A 389 -15.21 26.12 -13.42
C ARG A 389 -13.72 26.46 -13.40
N ARG A 390 -13.37 27.68 -12.97
CA ARG A 390 -11.98 27.95 -12.61
C ARG A 390 -11.69 26.92 -11.54
N SER A 391 -10.70 26.03 -11.76
CA SER A 391 -10.24 25.22 -10.66
C SER A 391 -9.83 26.23 -9.59
N GLY A 392 -10.64 26.35 -8.54
CA GLY A 392 -10.22 27.05 -7.35
C GLY A 392 -8.97 26.31 -6.97
N ARG A 393 -7.79 26.92 -7.19
CA ARG A 393 -6.54 26.36 -6.68
C ARG A 393 -6.86 26.03 -5.23
N LYS A 394 -6.80 24.73 -4.87
CA LYS A 394 -7.10 24.26 -3.51
C LYS A 394 -6.54 25.30 -2.55
N ALA A 395 -7.35 25.73 -1.59
CA ALA A 395 -6.90 26.68 -0.60
C ALA A 395 -5.57 26.15 -0.05
N LEU A 396 -4.49 26.90 -0.25
CA LEU A 396 -3.21 26.60 0.34
C LEU A 396 -3.42 26.98 1.80
N TYR A 397 -3.46 26.01 2.71
CA TYR A 397 -3.83 26.18 4.13
C TYR A 397 -5.32 26.56 4.33
N PRO A 398 -6.28 25.66 4.01
CA PRO A 398 -7.71 25.91 4.21
C PRO A 398 -8.07 26.27 5.66
N GLU A 399 -7.37 25.68 6.63
CA GLU A 399 -7.54 25.92 8.06
C GLU A 399 -7.18 27.37 8.46
N LEU A 400 -6.29 28.03 7.73
CA LEU A 400 -5.89 29.41 7.98
C LEU A 400 -6.72 30.44 7.19
N GLN A 401 -7.77 29.99 6.50
CA GLN A 401 -8.77 30.90 5.93
C GLN A 401 -9.64 31.52 7.02
N ASP A 402 -9.90 30.78 8.11
CA ASP A 402 -10.56 31.31 9.29
C ASP A 402 -9.67 32.33 10.02
N TRP A 403 -10.24 33.47 10.39
CA TRP A 403 -9.51 34.55 11.04
C TRP A 403 -9.02 34.13 12.44
N GLY A 404 -9.82 33.39 13.21
CA GLY A 404 -9.46 32.96 14.55
C GLY A 404 -8.30 31.97 14.54
N ALA A 405 -8.32 31.00 13.64
CA ALA A 405 -7.25 30.03 13.44
C ALA A 405 -5.95 30.71 12.97
N TYR A 406 -6.04 31.58 11.96
CA TYR A 406 -4.91 32.37 11.48
C TYR A 406 -4.30 33.25 12.59
N ARG A 407 -5.14 33.96 13.34
CA ARG A 407 -4.70 34.82 14.45
C ARG A 407 -3.93 34.03 15.51
N ARG A 408 -4.48 32.93 16.00
CA ARG A 408 -3.82 32.07 17.00
C ARG A 408 -2.48 31.55 16.50
N ARG A 409 -2.44 31.10 15.23
CA ARG A 409 -1.20 30.60 14.61
C ARG A 409 -0.13 31.69 14.53
N LEU A 410 -0.51 32.91 14.17
CA LEU A 410 0.39 34.06 14.10
C LEU A 410 0.91 34.48 15.49
N GLU A 411 0.05 34.51 16.50
CA GLU A 411 0.41 34.81 17.89
C GLU A 411 1.38 33.76 18.46
N LEU A 412 1.13 32.46 18.24
CA LEU A 412 2.02 31.39 18.66
C LEU A 412 3.40 31.48 18.00
N TRP A 413 3.42 31.74 16.68
CA TRP A 413 4.67 31.92 15.96
C TRP A 413 5.45 33.14 16.47
N MET A 414 4.76 34.25 16.77
CA MET A 414 5.37 35.45 17.35
C MET A 414 5.91 35.19 18.76
N ALA A 415 5.19 34.44 19.61
CA ALA A 415 5.64 34.08 20.95
C ALA A 415 6.92 33.23 20.90
N GLU A 416 7.04 32.34 19.91
CA GLU A 416 8.22 31.49 19.71
C GLU A 416 9.45 32.29 19.22
N LYS A 417 9.26 33.30 18.37
CA LYS A 417 10.37 34.01 17.70
C LYS A 417 10.77 35.33 18.35
N ASP A 418 9.80 36.13 18.80
CA ASP A 418 10.04 37.48 19.31
C ASP A 418 8.91 37.88 20.28
N GLU A 419 8.94 37.31 21.48
CA GLU A 419 7.96 37.56 22.56
C GLU A 419 7.83 39.05 22.91
N ARG A 420 8.95 39.81 22.81
CA ARG A 420 8.95 41.26 23.04
C ARG A 420 8.17 42.00 21.95
N ALA A 421 8.32 41.62 20.68
CA ALA A 421 7.52 42.20 19.60
C ALA A 421 6.04 41.86 19.72
N LEU A 422 5.69 40.65 20.20
CA LEU A 422 4.30 40.30 20.49
C LEU A 422 3.71 41.20 21.58
N ALA A 423 4.45 41.42 22.67
CA ALA A 423 4.01 42.29 23.78
C ALA A 423 3.81 43.75 23.35
N LEU A 424 4.63 44.24 22.40
CA LEU A 424 4.49 45.56 21.80
C LEU A 424 3.40 45.62 20.71
N GLY A 425 2.77 44.48 20.39
CA GLY A 425 1.83 44.37 19.28
C GLY A 425 2.47 44.78 17.94
N ARG A 426 3.72 44.40 17.66
CA ARG A 426 4.38 44.71 16.38
C ARG A 426 4.07 43.60 15.37
N MET A 427 3.53 43.96 14.20
CA MET A 427 3.30 43.00 13.13
C MET A 427 4.63 42.51 12.52
N PRO A 428 4.85 41.19 12.36
CA PRO A 428 6.04 40.69 11.69
C PRO A 428 6.05 41.08 10.21
N ARG A 429 7.24 41.38 9.68
CA ARG A 429 7.41 41.70 8.26
C ARG A 429 7.24 40.43 7.44
N MET A 430 6.72 40.58 6.22
CA MET A 430 6.58 39.44 5.30
C MET A 430 7.92 38.73 5.01
N LYS A 431 9.05 39.45 5.05
CA LYS A 431 10.38 38.86 4.89
C LYS A 431 10.79 37.99 6.09
N GLU A 432 10.32 38.30 7.30
CA GLU A 432 10.59 37.54 8.51
C GLU A 432 9.81 36.22 8.49
N LEU A 433 8.51 36.26 8.15
CA LEU A 433 7.70 35.06 7.97
C LEU A 433 8.29 34.10 6.92
N TRP A 434 8.77 34.67 5.80
CA TRP A 434 9.41 33.88 4.75
C TRP A 434 10.76 33.31 5.21
N GLY A 435 11.62 34.15 5.80
CA GLY A 435 12.97 33.77 6.22
C GLY A 435 13.00 32.74 7.35
N SER A 436 11.96 32.68 8.17
CA SER A 436 11.81 31.70 9.24
C SER A 436 11.13 30.40 8.82
N GLY A 437 10.73 30.27 7.55
CA GLY A 437 9.98 29.10 7.05
C GLY A 437 8.49 29.07 7.40
N ALA A 438 7.90 30.16 7.93
CA ALA A 438 6.46 30.27 8.22
C ALA A 438 5.65 30.58 6.95
N LEU A 439 5.78 29.70 5.95
CA LEU A 439 5.17 29.84 4.63
C LEU A 439 3.64 29.80 4.70
N ASP A 440 3.09 29.03 5.64
CA ASP A 440 1.66 28.96 5.97
C ASP A 440 1.07 30.34 6.28
N LEU A 441 1.71 31.06 7.21
CA LEU A 441 1.34 32.42 7.59
C LEU A 441 1.61 33.42 6.46
N TYR A 442 2.76 33.33 5.79
CA TYR A 442 3.09 34.20 4.66
C TYR A 442 2.00 34.16 3.56
N TYR A 443 1.67 32.96 3.09
CA TYR A 443 0.71 32.80 2.01
C TYR A 443 -0.72 33.14 2.46
N SER A 444 -1.12 32.75 3.67
CA SER A 444 -2.45 33.05 4.21
C SER A 444 -2.66 34.55 4.42
N THR A 445 -1.64 35.26 4.90
CA THR A 445 -1.64 36.73 5.05
C THR A 445 -1.95 37.41 3.71
N LYS A 446 -1.27 36.99 2.64
CA LYS A 446 -1.39 37.60 1.31
C LYS A 446 -2.70 37.21 0.62
N LYS A 447 -3.12 35.95 0.77
CA LYS A 447 -4.20 35.35 -0.02
C LYS A 447 -5.58 35.52 0.61
N TYR A 448 -5.70 35.32 1.92
CA TYR A 448 -7.00 35.29 2.60
C TYR A 448 -7.28 36.57 3.39
N HIS A 449 -6.24 37.15 4.01
CA HIS A 449 -6.43 38.24 4.97
C HIS A 449 -6.08 39.63 4.43
N GLY A 450 -5.94 39.76 3.11
CA GLY A 450 -5.81 41.05 2.43
C GLY A 450 -4.44 41.74 2.60
N GLY A 451 -3.42 40.99 3.01
CA GLY A 451 -2.05 41.45 3.15
C GLY A 451 -1.71 41.97 4.55
N TRP A 452 -0.41 42.10 4.81
CA TRP A 452 0.13 42.36 6.15
C TRP A 452 -0.41 43.64 6.82
N LYS A 453 -0.67 44.70 6.04
CA LYS A 453 -1.23 45.97 6.56
C LYS A 453 -2.63 45.78 7.14
N ARG A 454 -3.48 45.03 6.43
CA ARG A 454 -4.86 44.76 6.87
C ARG A 454 -4.87 43.83 8.07
N VAL A 455 -3.95 42.87 8.12
CA VAL A 455 -3.78 42.01 9.29
C VAL A 455 -3.34 42.83 10.50
N ALA A 456 -2.33 43.69 10.36
CA ALA A 456 -1.85 44.55 11.44
C ALA A 456 -2.99 45.45 11.99
N GLU A 457 -3.75 46.09 11.10
CA GLU A 457 -4.92 46.89 11.46
C GLU A 457 -5.98 46.07 12.20
N ARG A 458 -6.30 44.88 11.69
CA ARG A 458 -7.31 43.98 12.28
C ARG A 458 -6.87 43.39 13.63
N MET A 459 -5.57 43.29 13.87
CA MET A 459 -4.98 42.85 15.14
C MET A 459 -4.81 43.99 16.16
N GLY A 460 -4.97 45.25 15.73
CA GLY A 460 -4.59 46.41 16.57
C GLY A 460 -3.08 46.52 16.78
N TRP A 461 -2.28 45.99 15.84
CA TRP A 461 -0.83 45.91 15.92
C TRP A 461 -0.16 47.09 15.18
N GLY A 462 0.93 47.60 15.77
CA GLY A 462 1.82 48.58 15.18
C GLY A 462 2.52 48.08 13.92
N ARG A 463 2.77 49.00 12.99
CA ARG A 463 3.40 48.74 11.69
C ARG A 463 4.90 48.51 11.76
#